data_AF-J3MLB0-F1
#
_entry.id   AF-J3MLB0-F1
#
_cell.length_a   1.000
_cell.length_b   1.000
_cell.length_c   1.000
_cell.angle_alpha   90.00
_cell.angle_beta   90.00
_cell.angle_gamma   90.00
#
_symmetry.space_group_name_H-M   'P 1'
#
loop_
_entity.id
_entity.type
_entity.pdbx_description
1 polymer ?
#
loop_
_entity_poly.entity_id
_entity_poly.type
_entity_poly.pdbx_seq_one_letter_code
_entity_poly.pdbx_strand_id
1 'polypeptide(L)' 'MLLENFAENDELLNAKRVFSELNESKYCRNSFVYNSLLKAYVKAKVYEPDLLKAMILRGVMPDAETYSLVGLIEQLKT' A
#
# COMPACT_ATOMS: atom_id res chain seq x y z
N MET A 1 -4.87 12.26 -2.80
CA MET A 1 -4.28 12.25 -1.43
C MET A 1 -2.75 12.38 -1.53
N LEU A 2 -2.03 12.91 -0.53
CA LEU A 2 -0.56 13.08 -0.64
C LEU A 2 0.17 11.75 -0.92
N LEU A 3 -0.27 10.66 -0.28
CA LEU A 3 0.25 9.30 -0.51
C LEU A 3 0.09 8.83 -1.97
N GLU A 4 -1.05 9.12 -2.59
CA GLU A 4 -1.34 8.76 -3.97
C GLU A 4 -0.44 9.54 -4.95
N ASN A 5 -0.16 10.81 -4.67
CA ASN A 5 0.78 11.60 -5.48
C ASN A 5 2.20 11.00 -5.44
N PHE A 6 2.68 10.62 -4.24
CA PHE A 6 3.97 9.93 -4.12
C PHE A 6 3.98 8.54 -4.75
N ALA A 7 2.86 7.82 -4.70
CA ALA A 7 2.69 6.56 -5.43
C ALA A 7 2.76 6.77 -6.95
N GLU A 8 2.23 7.89 -7.45
CA GLU A 8 2.26 8.21 -8.88
C GLU A 8 3.65 8.64 -9.38
N ASN A 9 4.45 9.29 -8.54
CA ASN A 9 5.80 9.78 -8.89
C ASN A 9 6.94 8.77 -8.64
N ASP A 10 6.64 7.49 -8.42
CA ASP A 10 7.62 6.45 -8.06
C ASP A 10 8.41 6.72 -6.76
N GLU A 11 7.88 7.59 -5.89
CA GLU A 11 8.53 8.00 -4.65
C GLU A 11 8.13 7.09 -3.47
N LEU A 12 8.47 5.80 -3.55
CA LEU A 12 8.08 4.80 -2.55
C LEU A 12 8.50 5.18 -1.11
N LEU A 13 9.68 5.77 -0.92
CA LEU A 13 10.16 6.15 0.40
C LEU A 13 9.27 7.25 1.03
N ASN A 14 8.87 8.25 0.25
CA ASN A 14 7.99 9.32 0.70
C ASN A 14 6.58 8.79 0.93
N ALA A 15 6.09 7.90 0.06
CA ALA A 15 4.84 7.20 0.26
C ALA A 15 4.82 6.41 1.60
N LYS A 16 5.91 5.69 1.93
CA LYS A 16 6.03 4.98 3.21
C LYS A 16 6.02 5.93 4.42
N ARG A 17 6.70 7.08 4.35
CA ARG A 17 6.68 8.08 5.43
C ARG A 17 5.27 8.60 5.69
N VAL A 18 4.59 9.06 4.63
CA VAL A 18 3.21 9.54 4.74
C VAL A 18 2.29 8.45 5.26
N PHE A 19 2.45 7.21 4.80
CA PHE A 19 1.66 6.08 5.32
C PHE A 19 1.90 5.84 6.81
N SER A 20 3.14 5.97 7.30
CA SER A 20 3.44 5.85 8.74
C SER A 20 2.72 6.93 9.55
N GLU A 21 2.75 8.18 9.09
CA GLU A 21 2.05 9.30 9.73
C GLU A 21 0.51 9.11 9.74
N LEU A 22 -0.05 8.62 8.62
CA LEU A 22 -1.46 8.25 8.54
C LEU A 22 -1.81 7.07 9.44
N ASN A 23 -0.86 6.18 9.67
CA ASN A 23 -1.02 5.04 10.54
C ASN A 23 -1.05 5.42 12.02
N GLU A 24 -0.14 6.29 12.43
CA GLU A 24 -0.09 6.83 13.80
C GLU A 24 -1.35 7.64 14.15
N SER A 25 -1.87 8.38 13.17
CA SER A 25 -3.08 9.20 13.33
C SER A 25 -4.41 8.41 13.23
N LYS A 26 -4.38 7.08 13.10
CA LYS A 26 -5.55 6.19 12.94
C LYS A 26 -6.44 6.48 11.71
N TYR A 27 -5.96 7.30 10.78
CA TYR A 27 -6.60 7.57 9.48
C TYR A 27 -6.36 6.45 8.44
N CYS A 28 -5.45 5.52 8.74
CA CYS A 28 -5.16 4.31 7.95
C CYS A 28 -6.29 3.27 7.88
N ARG A 29 -7.44 3.49 8.55
CA ARG A 29 -8.59 2.56 8.56
C ARG A 29 -9.40 2.54 7.26
N ASN A 30 -8.79 2.89 6.14
CA ASN A 30 -9.43 2.94 4.83
C ASN A 30 -8.65 2.07 3.84
N SER A 31 -9.36 1.22 3.10
CA SER A 31 -8.74 0.39 2.05
C SER A 31 -8.02 1.23 1.01
N PHE A 32 -8.52 2.44 0.74
CA PHE A 32 -7.90 3.40 -0.18
C PHE A 32 -6.45 3.76 0.17
N VAL A 33 -6.13 3.89 1.47
CA VAL A 33 -4.77 4.24 1.93
C VAL A 33 -3.83 3.07 1.68
N TYR A 34 -4.28 1.85 1.95
CA TYR A 34 -3.52 0.63 1.67
C TYR A 34 -3.36 0.39 0.16
N ASN A 35 -4.40 0.58 -0.63
CA ASN A 35 -4.36 0.44 -2.09
C ASN A 35 -3.38 1.44 -2.71
N SER A 36 -3.36 2.69 -2.22
CA SER A 36 -2.40 3.70 -2.67
C SER A 36 -0.95 3.29 -2.37
N LEU A 37 -0.69 2.73 -1.18
CA LEU A 37 0.64 2.23 -0.85
C LEU A 37 1.01 1.00 -1.70
N LEU A 38 0.09 0.04 -1.87
CA LEU A 38 0.29 -1.13 -2.73
C LEU A 38 0.63 -0.73 -4.18
N LYS A 39 -0.05 0.29 -4.73
CA LYS A 39 0.30 0.87 -6.05
C LYS A 39 1.75 1.36 -6.09
N ALA A 40 2.19 2.07 -5.06
CA ALA A 40 3.58 2.54 -4.96
C ALA A 40 4.57 1.36 -4.96
N TYR A 41 4.27 0.27 -4.25
CA TYR A 41 5.10 -0.94 -4.24
C TYR A 41 5.16 -1.64 -5.61
N VAL A 42 4.01 -1.76 -6.30
CA VAL A 42 3.94 -2.32 -7.65
C VAL A 42 4.80 -1.52 -8.61
N LYS A 43 4.66 -0.19 -8.60
CA LYS A 43 5.41 0.72 -9.48
C LYS A 43 6.91 0.70 -9.20
N ALA A 44 7.29 0.73 -7.93
CA ALA A 44 8.68 0.62 -7.50
C ALA A 44 9.28 -0.79 -7.71
N LYS A 45 8.47 -1.77 -8.13
CA LYS A 45 8.86 -3.18 -8.29
C LYS A 45 9.48 -3.77 -7.02
N VAL A 46 8.94 -3.39 -5.86
CA VAL A 46 9.39 -3.89 -4.56
C VAL A 46 8.42 -4.97 -4.08
N TYR A 47 8.96 -6.15 -3.79
CA TYR A 47 8.19 -7.24 -3.19
C TYR A 47 7.87 -6.94 -1.72
N GLU A 48 6.57 -6.86 -1.39
CA GLU A 48 6.08 -6.63 -0.04
C GLU A 48 4.83 -7.48 0.25
N PRO A 49 5.01 -8.74 0.69
CA PRO A 49 3.91 -9.67 0.92
C PRO A 49 3.16 -9.40 2.24
N ASP A 50 3.78 -8.70 3.19
CA ASP A 50 3.21 -8.52 4.52
C ASP A 50 2.20 -7.37 4.59
N LEU A 51 2.10 -6.55 3.54
CA LEU A 51 1.17 -5.41 3.51
C LEU A 51 -0.30 -5.86 3.54
N LEU A 52 -0.65 -6.94 2.83
CA LEU A 52 -2.00 -7.52 2.88
C LEU A 52 -2.32 -8.08 4.27
N LYS A 53 -1.37 -8.79 4.89
CA LYS A 53 -1.55 -9.30 6.26
C LYS A 53 -1.72 -8.16 7.26
N ALA A 54 -0.90 -7.11 7.13
CA ALA A 54 -0.98 -5.93 7.98
C ALA A 54 -2.33 -5.21 7.85
N MET A 55 -2.90 -5.16 6.65
CA MET A 55 -4.24 -4.61 6.39
C MET A 55 -5.32 -5.39 7.17
N ILE A 56 -5.31 -6.73 7.05
CA ILE A 56 -6.27 -7.62 7.70
C ILE A 56 -6.12 -7.58 9.22
N LEU A 57 -4.89 -7.64 9.74
CA LEU A 57 -4.60 -7.58 11.19
C LEU A 57 -5.06 -6.26 11.82
N ARG A 58 -5.13 -5.17 11.04
CA ARG A 58 -5.65 -3.88 11.48
C ARG A 58 -7.16 -3.73 11.28
N GLY A 59 -7.85 -4.79 10.85
CA GLY A 59 -9.30 -4.80 10.64
C GLY A 59 -9.76 -4.02 9.41
N VAL A 60 -8.85 -3.72 8.46
CA VAL A 60 -9.22 -3.10 7.18
C VAL A 60 -9.53 -4.21 6.19
N MET A 61 -10.73 -4.19 5.62
CA MET A 61 -11.16 -5.23 4.70
C MET A 61 -10.55 -5.00 3.30
N PRO A 62 -9.79 -5.96 2.75
CA PRO A 62 -9.31 -5.90 1.37
C PRO A 62 -10.48 -5.85 0.39
N ASP A 63 -10.33 -5.06 -0.67
CA ASP A 63 -11.25 -5.00 -1.78
C ASP A 63 -10.66 -5.64 -3.04
N ALA A 64 -11.42 -5.65 -4.14
CA ALA A 64 -11.00 -6.24 -5.41
C ALA A 64 -9.73 -5.57 -5.97
N GLU A 65 -9.53 -4.28 -5.70
CA GLU A 65 -8.33 -3.55 -6.10
C GLU A 65 -7.12 -4.01 -5.27
N THR A 66 -7.29 -4.20 -3.94
CA THR A 66 -6.24 -4.74 -3.07
C THR A 66 -5.70 -6.07 -3.61
N TYR A 67 -6.58 -7.04 -3.92
CA TYR A 67 -6.15 -8.35 -4.41
C TYR A 67 -5.48 -8.27 -5.79
N SER A 68 -5.95 -7.39 -6.65
CA SER A 68 -5.33 -7.16 -7.97
C SER A 68 -3.89 -6.66 -7.82
N LEU A 69 -3.67 -5.70 -6.93
CA LEU A 69 -2.34 -5.14 -6.65
C LEU A 69 -1.41 -6.15 -5.98
N VAL A 70 -1.90 -6.91 -5.00
CA VAL A 70 -1.11 -7.97 -4.36
C VAL A 70 -0.70 -9.04 -5.37
N GLY A 71 -1.60 -9.41 -6.30
CA GLY A 71 -1.27 -10.34 -7.38
C GLY A 71 -0.11 -9.85 -8.26
N LEU A 72 -0.03 -8.54 -8.53
CA LEU A 72 1.10 -7.93 -9.23
C LEU A 72 2.38 -7.96 -8.39
N ILE A 73 2.28 -7.71 -7.08
CA ILE A 73 3.44 -7.77 -6.18
C ILE A 73 4.00 -9.20 -6.08
N GLU A 74 3.14 -10.21 -6.00
CA GLU A 74 3.58 -11.62 -5.95
C GLU A 74 4.35 -12.06 -7.21
N GLN A 75 4.08 -11.45 -8.37
CA GLN A 75 4.86 -11.69 -9.59
C GLN A 75 6.30 -11.13 -9.49
N LEU A 76 6.58 -10.20 -8.57
CA LEU A 76 7.91 -9.62 -8.36
C LEU A 76 8.86 -10.51 -7.56
N LYS A 77 8.37 -11.63 -7.01
CA LYS A 77 9.14 -12.59 -6.19
C LYS A 77 10.16 -13.43 -7.00
N THR A 78 10.51 -13.01 -8.21
CA THR A 78 11.34 -13.78 -9.16
C THR A 78 12.81 -13.82 -8.74
#